data_AF-A0A350G3Y0-F1
#
_entry.id   AF-A0A350G3Y0-F1
#
_cell.length_a   1.000
_cell.length_b   1.000
_cell.length_c   1.000
_cell.angle_alpha   90.00
_cell.angle_beta   90.00
_cell.angle_gamma   90.00
#
_symmetry.space_group_name_H-M   'P 1'
#
loop_
_entity.id
_entity.type
_entity.pdbx_description
1 polymer ?
#
loop_
_entity_poly.entity_id
_entity_poly.type
_entity_poly.pdbx_seq_one_letter_code
_entity_poly.pdbx_strand_id
1 'polypeptide(L)'
;MIVLIDSLKQSMLTADGTLLSSLVSPGGMEVRYYRDGSVIKYLPTQAQFLFTTTFEANWGNDPGSGLEKTGSFHDVVVPDLVKIFNQPYTIHCNELRHGGATYELSWPYDKDFYSIYFPGTEEFGFLNWHTWVVGLEYDNGKPSVYALMQFFWE
;
A
#
# COMPACT_ATOMS: atom_id res chain seq x y z
N MET A 1 -7.40 13.91 -9.78
CA MET A 1 -6.84 13.19 -8.60
C MET A 1 -6.77 11.67 -8.77
N ILE A 2 -7.03 11.14 -9.98
CA ILE A 2 -6.63 9.79 -10.44
C ILE A 2 -5.12 9.73 -10.79
N VAL A 3 -4.56 10.87 -11.23
CA VAL A 3 -3.16 11.01 -11.66
C VAL A 3 -2.13 10.58 -10.61
N LEU A 4 -2.39 10.79 -9.30
CA LEU A 4 -1.49 10.32 -8.24
C LEU A 4 -1.45 8.78 -8.19
N ILE A 5 -2.62 8.14 -8.24
CA ILE A 5 -2.72 6.67 -8.23
C ILE A 5 -2.14 6.07 -9.51
N ASP A 6 -2.35 6.72 -10.67
CA ASP A 6 -1.72 6.30 -11.92
C ASP A 6 -0.18 6.41 -11.86
N SER A 7 0.33 7.48 -11.24
CA SER A 7 1.78 7.66 -11.06
C SER A 7 2.35 6.64 -10.08
N LEU A 8 1.63 6.35 -8.99
CA LEU A 8 1.99 5.30 -8.04
C LEU A 8 2.01 3.94 -8.74
N LYS A 9 0.96 3.61 -9.49
CA LYS A 9 0.87 2.41 -10.33
C LYS A 9 2.06 2.30 -11.27
N GLN A 10 2.35 3.36 -12.03
CA GLN A 10 3.48 3.39 -12.95
C GLN A 10 4.79 3.11 -12.19
N SER A 11 5.03 3.77 -11.06
CA SER A 11 6.25 3.57 -10.28
C SER A 11 6.44 2.12 -9.83
N MET A 12 5.35 1.44 -9.43
CA MET A 12 5.39 0.03 -9.03
C MET A 12 5.61 -0.90 -10.21
N LEU A 13 4.90 -0.68 -11.33
CA LEU A 13 4.97 -1.54 -12.50
C LEU A 13 6.30 -1.43 -13.27
N THR A 14 6.97 -0.27 -13.21
CA THR A 14 8.25 -0.03 -13.89
C THR A 14 9.44 0.04 -12.96
N ALA A 15 9.25 -0.25 -11.67
CA ALA A 15 10.27 -0.11 -10.62
C ALA A 15 10.98 1.27 -10.64
N ASP A 16 10.21 2.34 -10.90
CA ASP A 16 10.74 3.69 -11.04
C ASP A 16 10.83 4.38 -9.66
N GLY A 17 12.01 4.26 -9.05
CA GLY A 17 12.31 4.87 -7.75
C GLY A 17 12.27 6.40 -7.79
N THR A 18 12.69 7.03 -8.89
CA THR A 18 12.64 8.49 -9.02
C THR A 18 11.19 8.97 -9.05
N LEU A 19 10.31 8.28 -9.77
CA LEU A 19 8.88 8.57 -9.75
C LEU A 19 8.31 8.37 -8.35
N LEU A 20 8.55 7.22 -7.70
CA LEU A 20 8.07 6.96 -6.34
C LEU A 20 8.54 8.05 -5.35
N SER A 21 9.83 8.39 -5.38
CA SER A 21 10.42 9.47 -4.57
C SER A 21 9.69 10.80 -4.74
N SER A 22 9.29 11.14 -5.96
CA SER A 22 8.56 12.38 -6.26
C SER A 22 7.11 12.40 -5.76
N LEU A 23 6.54 11.24 -5.45
CA LEU A 23 5.18 11.07 -4.94
C LEU A 23 5.14 11.06 -3.41
N VAL A 24 6.23 10.69 -2.73
CA VAL A 24 6.28 10.61 -1.27
C VAL A 24 6.20 12.01 -0.65
N SER A 25 5.39 12.13 0.41
CA SER A 25 5.28 13.34 1.23
C SER A 25 6.65 13.82 1.72
N PRO A 26 6.89 15.15 1.86
CA PRO A 26 8.08 15.68 2.52
C PRO A 26 8.29 15.12 3.93
N GLY A 27 7.19 14.85 4.63
CA GLY A 27 7.17 14.24 5.95
C GLY A 27 7.49 12.74 5.94
N GLY A 28 7.50 12.09 4.77
CA GLY A 28 7.71 10.66 4.56
C GLY A 28 6.42 9.87 4.33
N MET A 29 6.57 8.67 3.77
CA MET A 29 5.50 7.71 3.54
C MET A 29 5.60 6.58 4.57
N GLU A 30 4.58 6.46 5.40
CA GLU A 30 4.41 5.32 6.30
C GLU A 30 3.84 4.12 5.54
N VAL A 31 4.39 2.94 5.78
CA VAL A 31 3.97 1.71 5.13
C VAL A 31 3.67 0.68 6.20
N ARG A 32 2.45 0.15 6.16
CA ARG A 32 1.94 -0.86 7.06
C ARG A 32 1.42 -2.04 6.24
N TYR A 33 2.22 -3.10 6.14
CA TYR A 33 1.92 -4.25 5.28
C TYR A 33 0.80 -5.13 5.86
N TYR A 34 0.77 -5.32 7.17
CA TYR A 34 -0.34 -5.95 7.89
C TYR A 34 -1.05 -4.94 8.77
N ARG A 35 -2.37 -5.09 8.96
CA ARG A 35 -3.18 -4.17 9.78
C ARG A 35 -2.58 -3.93 11.18
N ASP A 36 -2.10 -4.98 11.84
CA ASP A 36 -1.48 -4.95 13.17
C ASP A 36 0.06 -5.03 13.09
N GLY A 37 0.62 -4.86 11.90
CA GLY A 37 2.05 -4.92 11.64
C GLY A 37 2.83 -3.69 12.07
N SER A 38 4.13 -3.75 11.83
CA SER A 38 5.04 -2.61 12.05
C SER A 38 4.76 -1.49 11.06
N VAL A 39 4.95 -0.24 11.50
CA VAL A 39 4.94 0.93 10.62
C VAL A 39 6.38 1.25 10.23
N ILE A 40 6.66 1.18 8.93
CA ILE A 40 7.97 1.55 8.39
C ILE A 40 7.82 2.87 7.63
N LYS A 41 8.64 3.85 7.97
CA LYS A 41 8.57 5.18 7.37
C LYS A 41 9.72 5.40 6.40
N TYR A 42 9.39 5.78 5.17
CA TYR A 42 10.37 6.09 4.13
C TYR A 42 10.30 7.56 3.74
N LEU A 43 11.43 8.25 3.84
CA LEU A 43 11.58 9.62 3.33
C LEU A 43 11.66 9.62 1.80
N PRO A 44 11.38 10.76 1.13
CA PRO A 44 11.53 10.87 -0.33
C PRO A 44 12.91 10.40 -0.84
N THR A 45 13.98 10.71 -0.11
CA THR A 45 15.35 10.31 -0.47
C THR A 45 15.57 8.80 -0.36
N GLN A 46 14.89 8.12 0.56
CA GLN A 46 14.94 6.66 0.71
C GLN A 46 14.05 5.97 -0.33
N ALA A 47 12.90 6.56 -0.63
CA ALA A 47 11.93 6.08 -1.60
C ALA A 47 12.54 5.86 -2.99
N GLN A 48 13.54 6.67 -3.37
CA GLN A 48 14.30 6.52 -4.61
C GLN A 48 14.96 5.15 -4.78
N PHE A 49 15.32 4.50 -3.68
CA PHE A 49 16.09 3.26 -3.67
C PHE A 49 15.25 2.04 -3.26
N LEU A 50 13.93 2.19 -3.04
CA LEU A 50 13.11 1.10 -2.51
C LEU A 50 13.02 -0.13 -3.42
N PHE A 51 13.21 0.05 -4.73
CA PHE A 51 13.22 -1.04 -5.70
C PHE A 51 14.54 -1.80 -5.80
N THR A 52 15.61 -1.30 -5.16
CA THR A 52 16.97 -1.87 -5.28
C THR A 52 17.64 -2.13 -3.94
N THR A 53 17.17 -1.50 -2.86
CA THR A 53 17.72 -1.67 -1.52
C THR A 53 17.45 -3.08 -0.98
N THR A 54 18.46 -3.68 -0.37
CA THR A 54 18.35 -4.95 0.37
C THR A 54 18.09 -4.75 1.86
N PHE A 55 17.74 -3.52 2.27
CA PHE A 55 17.41 -3.25 3.67
C PHE A 55 16.17 -4.04 4.07
N GLU A 56 16.32 -4.94 5.04
CA GLU A 56 15.22 -5.73 5.57
C GLU A 56 14.45 -4.96 6.64
N ALA A 57 13.13 -4.89 6.49
CA ALA A 57 12.22 -4.42 7.52
C ALA A 57 11.43 -5.61 8.10
N ASN A 58 11.13 -5.56 9.39
CA ASN A 58 10.17 -6.45 10.02
C ASN A 58 8.77 -5.84 9.85
N TRP A 59 7.92 -6.49 9.08
CA TRP A 59 6.56 -6.05 8.73
C TRP A 59 5.50 -6.45 9.76
N GLY A 60 5.90 -7.16 10.80
CA GLY A 60 5.04 -7.74 11.83
C GLY A 60 4.79 -9.23 11.60
N ASN A 61 3.93 -9.79 12.45
CA ASN A 61 3.57 -11.21 12.37
C ASN A 61 2.54 -11.43 11.27
N ASP A 62 2.79 -12.44 10.44
CA ASP A 62 1.86 -12.89 9.42
C ASP A 62 0.56 -13.39 10.08
N PRO A 63 -0.63 -12.87 9.70
CA PRO A 63 -1.86 -13.21 10.39
C PRO A 63 -2.25 -14.69 10.37
N GLY A 64 -1.87 -15.42 9.31
CA GLY A 64 -2.22 -16.85 9.18
C GLY A 64 -1.28 -17.76 9.96
N SER A 65 0.03 -17.50 9.88
CA SER A 65 1.06 -18.38 10.50
C SER A 65 1.54 -17.91 11.87
N GLY A 66 1.37 -16.63 12.20
CA GLY A 66 1.95 -15.99 13.40
C GLY A 66 3.47 -15.78 13.34
N LEU A 67 4.12 -16.15 12.23
CA LEU A 67 5.57 -15.97 12.05
C LEU A 67 5.91 -14.54 11.64
N GLU A 68 7.06 -14.05 12.08
CA GLU A 68 7.55 -12.74 11.66
C GLU A 68 7.78 -12.69 10.15
N LYS A 69 7.22 -11.66 9.49
CA LYS A 69 7.51 -11.35 8.10
C LYS A 69 8.60 -10.30 8.03
N THR A 70 9.80 -10.73 7.66
CA THR A 70 10.93 -9.85 7.41
C THR A 70 11.30 -9.86 5.92
N GLY A 71 11.68 -8.70 5.40
CA GLY A 71 12.17 -8.56 4.03
C GLY A 71 12.23 -7.12 3.58
N SER A 72 12.84 -6.88 2.43
CA SER A 72 12.92 -5.55 1.85
C SER A 72 11.57 -5.07 1.32
N PHE A 73 11.45 -3.76 1.06
CA PHE A 73 10.25 -3.21 0.44
C PHE A 73 9.97 -3.84 -0.92
N HIS A 74 11.00 -4.07 -1.74
CA HIS A 74 10.82 -4.67 -3.07
C HIS A 74 10.51 -6.17 -3.04
N ASP A 75 10.87 -6.88 -1.97
CA ASP A 75 10.56 -8.30 -1.82
C ASP A 75 9.19 -8.55 -1.20
N VAL A 76 8.70 -7.62 -0.37
CA VAL A 76 7.46 -7.81 0.40
C VAL A 76 6.31 -6.96 -0.12
N VAL A 77 6.51 -5.66 -0.28
CA VAL A 77 5.41 -4.71 -0.56
C VAL A 77 5.17 -4.56 -2.06
N VAL A 78 6.23 -4.42 -2.86
CA VAL A 78 6.11 -4.22 -4.31
C VAL A 78 5.36 -5.36 -5.01
N PRO A 79 5.62 -6.66 -4.74
CA PRO A 79 4.92 -7.73 -5.45
C PRO A 79 3.41 -7.68 -5.24
N ASP A 80 2.98 -7.26 -4.05
CA ASP A 80 1.56 -7.16 -3.72
C ASP A 80 0.89 -5.94 -4.38
N LEU A 81 1.54 -4.77 -4.34
CA LEU A 81 1.09 -3.59 -5.09
C LEU A 81 1.03 -3.87 -6.61
N VAL A 82 2.04 -4.54 -7.16
CA VAL A 82 2.06 -4.94 -8.57
C VAL A 82 0.92 -5.91 -8.87
N LYS A 83 0.62 -6.85 -7.98
CA LYS A 83 -0.49 -7.80 -8.14
C LYS A 83 -1.82 -7.05 -8.23
N ILE A 84 -2.14 -6.16 -7.29
CA ILE A 84 -3.42 -5.44 -7.34
C ILE A 84 -3.52 -4.54 -8.57
N PHE A 85 -2.44 -3.89 -8.99
CA PHE A 85 -2.44 -3.02 -10.18
C PHE A 85 -2.62 -3.78 -11.51
N ASN A 86 -2.42 -5.10 -11.50
CA ASN A 86 -2.63 -6.01 -12.63
C ASN A 86 -3.98 -6.76 -12.55
N GLN A 87 -4.83 -6.43 -11.58
CA GLN A 87 -6.18 -7.00 -11.41
C GLN A 87 -7.28 -5.99 -11.78
N PRO A 88 -8.54 -6.43 -11.97
CA PRO A 88 -9.66 -5.53 -12.19
C PRO A 88 -10.09 -4.85 -10.88
N TYR A 89 -9.28 -3.89 -10.41
CA TYR A 89 -9.55 -3.11 -9.20
C TYR A 89 -10.48 -1.92 -9.49
N THR A 90 -11.06 -1.38 -8.42
CA THR A 90 -11.81 -0.12 -8.40
C THR A 90 -11.17 0.87 -7.43
N ILE A 91 -11.36 2.16 -7.63
CA ILE A 91 -10.83 3.22 -6.75
C ILE A 91 -12.00 3.91 -6.04
N HIS A 92 -11.90 4.05 -4.72
CA HIS A 92 -12.91 4.71 -3.88
C HIS A 92 -12.25 5.78 -3.02
N CYS A 93 -12.91 6.93 -2.88
CA CYS A 93 -12.39 8.11 -2.18
C CYS A 93 -12.95 8.16 -0.76
N ASN A 94 -12.08 8.26 0.25
CA ASN A 94 -12.46 8.39 1.67
C ASN A 94 -13.47 7.33 2.14
N GLU A 95 -13.46 6.17 1.49
CA GLU A 95 -14.31 5.04 1.79
C GLU A 95 -13.43 3.81 1.85
N LEU A 96 -13.28 3.24 3.05
CA LEU A 96 -12.49 2.03 3.28
C LEU A 96 -13.22 0.82 2.70
N ARG A 97 -12.96 0.51 1.42
CA ARG A 97 -13.57 -0.64 0.75
C ARG A 97 -12.83 -1.93 1.08
N HIS A 98 -13.59 -2.98 1.34
CA HIS A 98 -13.06 -4.31 1.64
C HIS A 98 -14.10 -5.39 1.32
N GLY A 99 -13.65 -6.65 1.24
CA GLY A 99 -14.54 -7.82 1.20
C GLY A 99 -14.92 -8.31 2.61
N GLY A 100 -15.43 -9.53 2.71
CA GLY A 100 -15.71 -10.16 4.00
C GLY A 100 -14.43 -10.36 4.81
N ALA A 101 -14.39 -9.83 6.04
CA ALA A 101 -13.23 -9.94 6.94
C ALA A 101 -13.66 -10.51 8.30
N THR A 102 -12.71 -11.17 8.97
CA THR A 102 -12.86 -11.71 10.34
C THR A 102 -12.39 -10.72 11.42
N TYR A 103 -11.95 -9.53 11.01
CA TYR A 103 -11.42 -8.48 11.86
C TYR A 103 -12.06 -7.13 11.53
N GLU A 104 -11.98 -6.17 12.46
CA GLU A 104 -12.43 -4.80 12.20
C GLU A 104 -11.39 -4.04 11.36
N LEU A 105 -11.85 -3.44 10.26
CA LEU A 105 -11.01 -2.62 9.42
C LEU A 105 -11.05 -1.17 9.90
N SER A 106 -9.89 -0.60 10.17
CA SER A 106 -9.75 0.81 10.54
C SER A 106 -8.56 1.44 9.82
N TRP A 107 -8.77 2.68 9.37
CA TRP A 107 -7.72 3.53 8.84
C TRP A 107 -7.29 4.49 9.96
N PRO A 108 -6.08 4.34 10.53
CA PRO A 108 -5.70 5.04 11.76
C PRO A 108 -5.23 6.48 11.52
N TYR A 109 -5.62 7.09 10.39
CA TYR A 109 -5.18 8.42 9.98
C TYR A 109 -6.36 9.31 9.61
N ASP A 110 -6.25 10.60 9.90
CA ASP A 110 -7.37 11.55 9.76
C ASP A 110 -7.44 12.26 8.38
N LYS A 111 -6.49 11.97 7.48
CA LYS A 111 -6.41 12.63 6.16
C LYS A 111 -7.11 11.82 5.07
N ASP A 112 -7.34 12.48 3.93
CA ASP A 112 -7.94 11.88 2.76
C ASP A 112 -7.17 10.63 2.28
N PHE A 113 -7.89 9.66 1.75
CA PHE A 113 -7.31 8.42 1.23
C PHE A 113 -8.06 7.89 0.00
N TYR A 114 -7.37 7.05 -0.78
CA TYR A 114 -7.97 6.21 -1.79
C TYR A 114 -7.88 4.74 -1.40
N SER A 115 -8.98 4.00 -1.52
CA SER A 115 -8.96 2.53 -1.50
C SER A 115 -8.86 2.02 -2.94
N ILE A 116 -7.75 1.33 -3.25
CA ILE A 116 -7.57 0.52 -4.45
C ILE A 116 -8.08 -0.87 -4.08
N TYR A 117 -9.27 -1.22 -4.54
CA TYR A 117 -10.00 -2.40 -4.09
C TYR A 117 -10.20 -3.41 -5.22
N PHE A 118 -9.72 -4.63 -5.00
CA PHE A 118 -10.04 -5.81 -5.78
C PHE A 118 -11.07 -6.67 -5.04
N PRO A 119 -12.26 -6.92 -5.61
CA PRO A 119 -13.35 -7.59 -4.91
C PRO A 119 -13.18 -9.10 -4.72
N GLY A 120 -12.11 -9.68 -5.26
CA GLY A 120 -11.97 -11.13 -5.34
C GLY A 120 -12.75 -11.73 -6.52
N THR A 121 -12.65 -13.04 -6.68
CA THR A 121 -13.36 -13.80 -7.72
C THR A 121 -14.25 -14.87 -7.12
N GLU A 122 -15.29 -15.24 -7.88
CA GLU A 122 -16.25 -16.27 -7.47
C GLU A 122 -15.60 -17.64 -7.24
N GLU A 123 -14.54 -17.97 -8.01
CA GLU A 123 -13.75 -19.20 -7.84
C GLU A 123 -13.22 -19.38 -6.40
N PHE A 124 -12.88 -18.29 -5.71
CA PHE A 124 -12.42 -18.31 -4.33
C PHE A 124 -13.50 -17.87 -3.33
N GLY A 125 -14.78 -17.89 -3.73
CA GLY A 125 -15.88 -17.39 -2.92
C GLY A 125 -15.71 -15.92 -2.52
N PHE A 126 -15.03 -15.14 -3.35
CA PHE A 126 -14.61 -13.75 -3.09
C PHE A 126 -13.66 -13.57 -1.90
N LEU A 127 -13.08 -14.65 -1.35
CA LEU A 127 -12.15 -14.60 -0.21
C LEU A 127 -10.73 -14.21 -0.63
N ASN A 128 -10.42 -14.10 -1.92
CA ASN A 128 -9.15 -13.56 -2.41
C ASN A 128 -9.20 -12.04 -2.65
N TRP A 129 -10.16 -11.35 -2.03
CA TRP A 129 -10.25 -9.89 -2.09
C TRP A 129 -9.03 -9.22 -1.46
N HIS A 130 -8.73 -8.02 -1.92
CA HIS A 130 -7.58 -7.26 -1.46
C HIS A 130 -7.81 -5.76 -1.60
N THR A 131 -7.35 -5.00 -0.62
CA THR A 131 -7.37 -3.53 -0.64
C THR A 131 -6.01 -2.96 -0.27
N TRP A 132 -5.49 -2.07 -1.11
CA TRP A 132 -4.45 -1.11 -0.71
C TRP A 132 -5.08 0.26 -0.49
N VAL A 133 -4.87 0.82 0.70
CA VAL A 133 -5.26 2.18 1.06
C VAL A 133 -4.07 3.10 0.92
N VAL A 134 -4.26 4.17 0.15
CA VAL A 134 -3.24 5.18 -0.15
C VAL A 134 -3.68 6.48 0.52
N GLY A 135 -2.97 6.89 1.56
CA GLY A 135 -3.17 8.17 2.23
C GLY A 135 -2.56 9.33 1.45
N LEU A 136 -3.33 10.39 1.27
CA LEU A 136 -2.94 11.58 0.53
C LEU A 136 -2.79 12.78 1.45
N GLU A 137 -1.80 13.60 1.14
CA GLU A 137 -1.72 14.95 1.65
C GLU A 137 -1.27 15.92 0.57
N TYR A 138 -1.53 17.20 0.81
CA TYR A 138 -1.17 18.28 -0.10
C TYR A 138 -0.03 19.08 0.48
N ASP A 139 1.09 19.09 -0.24
CA ASP A 139 2.18 20.03 -0.01
C ASP A 139 2.16 21.07 -1.13
N ASN A 140 1.93 22.33 -0.77
CA ASN A 140 1.82 23.45 -1.73
C ASN A 140 0.86 23.16 -2.91
N GLY A 141 -0.25 22.47 -2.65
CA GLY A 141 -1.25 22.11 -3.67
C GLY A 141 -0.87 20.92 -4.56
N LYS A 142 0.32 20.32 -4.38
CA LYS A 142 0.71 19.07 -5.03
C LYS A 142 0.29 17.88 -4.15
N PRO A 143 -0.49 16.92 -4.68
CA PRO A 143 -0.82 15.71 -3.93
C PRO A 143 0.43 14.82 -3.78
N SER A 144 0.57 14.22 -2.60
CA SER A 144 1.64 13.30 -2.23
C SER A 144 1.10 12.15 -1.39
N VAL A 145 1.83 11.04 -1.36
CA VAL A 145 1.52 9.85 -0.58
C VAL A 145 2.23 9.95 0.76
N TYR A 146 1.46 9.94 1.85
CA TYR A 146 2.01 9.92 3.22
C TYR A 146 1.82 8.56 3.92
N ALA A 147 0.93 7.71 3.41
CA ALA A 147 0.68 6.40 4.01
C ALA A 147 0.24 5.35 2.97
N LEU A 148 0.66 4.10 3.17
CA LEU A 148 0.21 2.91 2.47
C LEU A 148 -0.17 1.84 3.51
N MET A 149 -1.36 1.27 3.40
CA MET A 149 -1.80 0.18 4.27
C MET A 149 -2.58 -0.86 3.48
N GLN A 150 -2.36 -2.12 3.79
CA GLN A 150 -3.03 -3.24 3.14
C GLN A 150 -4.07 -3.91 4.05
N PHE A 151 -5.16 -4.35 3.43
CA PHE A 151 -6.20 -5.20 4.00
C PHE A 151 -6.53 -6.33 3.04
N PHE A 152 -6.69 -7.54 3.55
CA PHE A 152 -6.98 -8.75 2.78
C PHE A 152 -7.65 -9.80 3.69
N TRP A 153 -8.19 -10.85 3.09
CA TRP A 153 -8.78 -11.96 3.84
C TRP A 153 -7.74 -12.82 4.56
N GLU A 154 -8.06 -13.31 5.75
CA GLU A 154 -7.22 -14.18 6.60
C GLU A 154 -7.74 -15.62 6.63
#